data_AF-A0A915M3U0-F1
#
_entry.id   AF-A0A915M3U0-F1
#
_cell.length_a   1.000
_cell.length_b   1.000
_cell.length_c   1.000
_cell.angle_alpha   90.00
_cell.angle_beta   90.00
_cell.angle_gamma   90.00
#
_symmetry.space_group_name_H-M   'P 1'
#
loop_
_entity.id
_entity.type
_entity.pdbx_description
1 polymer ?
#
loop_
_entity_poly.entity_id
_entity_poly.type
_entity_poly.pdbx_seq_one_letter_code
_entity_poly.pdbx_strand_id
1 'polypeptide(L)'
;MTVDSQTAPQNQDVSLFKRPKVYIIGVGMTAFTKPLTSGKDYPELVKEAVGEALSDAAVRYEQIQQATASYMYGGSCCGQRALYEIGLTGIPIFNLNNACASGSSGIFLCKQIIESGNVDLMLAVGFEKMQPGSLENSPEHLDDRALPVEKHIQLMADTYGLQAAPITSQMFGNAGREHMEKYGTTREHFAKIAWKNHLHSVHNNKSQFQREFSLDEVVNARKIYDYMGLFECSPTSDGAAAVIICSEKYIEQNPHLKPQAVEIVGIELGTDEPSVFAENSNIKMVIELHDCFAPNELITYEALGLCPIGKAGEIVDKGDNTYGGKWVINPSGGLISKGHPIGATGIAQAVELCNQLRKRCGARQVNNAVYALQHNIGIGGAGVVAIYKLGFPELANKNKEENGEMSSEFKIKQVSSCFKFVISSPNSPKKREWIVDLKCSPPFVGLSNNKENTKPEVTLTLDDQILINIAKGKIKPDQAFLQRKLKISGDFKKAMKLKDILDPKKLKSRI
;
A
#
# COMPACT_ATOMS: atom_id res chain seq x y z
N MET A 1 -20.36 5.73 -57.80
CA MET A 1 -20.63 6.86 -56.90
C MET A 1 -19.53 6.89 -55.85
N THR A 2 -18.50 7.68 -56.12
CA THR A 2 -17.47 8.10 -55.17
C THR A 2 -18.13 9.02 -54.15
N VAL A 3 -17.97 8.72 -52.86
CA VAL A 3 -18.36 9.64 -51.79
C VAL A 3 -17.09 10.16 -51.16
N ASP A 4 -16.95 11.47 -51.24
CA ASP A 4 -15.82 12.29 -50.87
C ASP A 4 -15.37 12.10 -49.41
N SER A 5 -14.07 11.90 -49.26
CA SER A 5 -13.33 12.10 -48.02
C SER A 5 -13.08 13.60 -47.83
N GLN A 6 -14.02 14.35 -47.27
CA GLN A 6 -13.75 15.69 -46.72
C GLN A 6 -14.92 16.17 -45.85
N THR A 7 -14.72 16.09 -44.54
CA THR A 7 -15.07 17.07 -43.49
C THR A 7 -15.01 16.34 -42.14
N ALA A 8 -13.79 16.12 -41.63
CA ALA A 8 -13.63 15.88 -40.21
C ALA A 8 -14.15 17.12 -39.47
N PRO A 9 -15.09 17.01 -38.53
CA PRO A 9 -15.57 18.16 -37.79
C PRO A 9 -14.38 18.83 -37.09
N GLN A 10 -14.14 20.08 -37.48
CA GLN A 10 -13.15 20.95 -36.87
C GLN A 10 -13.41 21.01 -35.36
N ASN A 11 -12.32 20.90 -34.59
CA ASN A 11 -12.19 21.15 -33.16
C ASN A 11 -13.29 22.08 -32.62
N GLN A 12 -14.40 21.48 -32.21
CA GLN A 12 -15.23 22.08 -31.19
C GLN A 12 -14.48 21.91 -29.88
N ASP A 13 -14.32 23.02 -29.19
CA ASP A 13 -13.76 23.15 -27.85
C ASP A 13 -14.39 22.11 -26.92
N VAL A 14 -13.81 20.91 -26.88
CA VAL A 14 -14.05 19.96 -25.80
C VAL A 14 -13.31 20.58 -24.62
N SER A 15 -13.97 21.53 -23.94
CA SER A 15 -13.67 21.75 -22.53
C SER A 15 -13.78 20.37 -21.90
N LEU A 16 -12.64 19.70 -21.73
CA LEU A 16 -12.53 18.35 -21.17
C LEU A 16 -13.46 18.32 -19.97
N PHE A 17 -14.54 17.55 -20.06
CA PHE A 17 -15.38 17.28 -18.89
C PHE A 17 -14.43 16.79 -17.82
N LYS A 18 -14.13 17.65 -16.85
CA LYS A 18 -13.21 17.33 -15.78
C LYS A 18 -13.92 16.25 -14.97
N ARG A 19 -13.49 15.00 -15.13
CA ARG A 19 -14.07 13.86 -14.41
C ARG A 19 -14.03 14.19 -12.91
N PRO A 20 -15.13 13.97 -12.18
CA PRO A 20 -15.16 14.28 -10.75
C PRO A 20 -14.13 13.43 -10.03
N LYS A 21 -13.52 13.98 -8.98
CA LYS A 21 -12.60 13.19 -8.16
C LYS A 21 -13.37 12.10 -7.42
N VAL A 22 -12.68 10.98 -7.19
CA VAL A 22 -13.23 9.81 -6.50
C VAL A 22 -12.31 9.46 -5.34
N TYR A 23 -12.90 9.21 -4.18
CA TYR A 23 -12.16 9.00 -2.94
C TYR A 23 -12.56 7.68 -2.28
N ILE A 24 -11.59 6.99 -1.71
CA ILE A 24 -11.81 5.93 -0.72
C ILE A 24 -11.86 6.59 0.66
N ILE A 25 -12.96 6.38 1.37
CA ILE A 25 -13.21 6.98 2.70
C ILE A 25 -13.27 5.96 3.83
N GLY A 26 -13.40 4.67 3.54
CA GLY A 26 -13.33 3.61 4.54
C GLY A 26 -12.71 2.36 3.95
N VAL A 27 -11.89 1.65 4.73
CA VAL A 27 -11.27 0.38 4.33
C VAL A 27 -11.32 -0.63 5.47
N GLY A 28 -11.50 -1.90 5.14
CA GLY A 28 -11.65 -2.99 6.10
C GLY A 28 -11.31 -4.34 5.48
N MET A 29 -10.77 -5.26 6.28
CA MET A 29 -10.44 -6.60 5.80
C MET A 29 -10.35 -7.61 6.93
N THR A 30 -10.73 -8.86 6.65
CA THR A 30 -10.50 -9.97 7.58
C THR A 30 -9.01 -10.29 7.67
N ALA A 31 -8.61 -11.03 8.71
CA ALA A 31 -7.36 -11.77 8.60
C ALA A 31 -7.47 -12.77 7.44
N PHE A 32 -6.41 -12.92 6.66
CA PHE A 32 -6.32 -13.98 5.66
C PHE A 32 -5.83 -15.24 6.37
N THR A 33 -6.55 -16.32 6.17
CA THR A 33 -6.35 -17.55 6.94
C THR A 33 -6.23 -18.74 6.02
N LYS A 34 -5.53 -19.78 6.49
CA LYS A 34 -5.48 -21.04 5.76
C LYS A 34 -6.92 -21.57 5.59
N PRO A 35 -7.28 -22.10 4.41
CA PRO A 35 -8.62 -22.63 4.20
C PRO A 35 -9.02 -23.66 5.25
N LEU A 36 -10.29 -23.65 5.62
CA LEU A 36 -10.89 -24.54 6.62
C LEU A 36 -10.40 -24.33 8.07
N THR A 37 -9.72 -23.22 8.38
CA THR A 37 -9.22 -22.95 9.75
C THR A 37 -9.97 -21.88 10.51
N SER A 38 -10.63 -20.94 9.82
CA SER A 38 -11.36 -19.82 10.47
C SER A 38 -12.71 -20.22 11.07
N GLY A 39 -13.31 -21.31 10.59
CA GLY A 39 -14.68 -21.72 10.93
C GLY A 39 -15.77 -20.83 10.35
N LYS A 40 -15.42 -19.78 9.61
CA LYS A 40 -16.36 -18.81 9.00
C LYS A 40 -16.70 -19.20 7.56
N ASP A 41 -17.92 -18.92 7.16
CA ASP A 41 -18.33 -18.95 5.76
C ASP A 41 -18.20 -17.56 5.09
N TYR A 42 -18.27 -17.52 3.76
CA TYR A 42 -18.07 -16.28 3.00
C TYR A 42 -19.00 -15.11 3.40
N PRO A 43 -20.28 -15.30 3.78
CA PRO A 43 -21.12 -14.19 4.24
C PRO A 43 -20.61 -13.58 5.55
N GLU A 44 -20.06 -14.38 6.45
CA GLU A 44 -19.50 -13.92 7.73
C GLU A 44 -18.20 -13.14 7.52
N LEU A 45 -17.34 -13.63 6.61
CA LEU A 45 -16.11 -12.92 6.21
C LEU A 45 -16.44 -11.56 5.60
N VAL A 46 -17.43 -11.50 4.71
CA VAL A 46 -17.91 -10.27 4.09
C VAL A 46 -18.50 -9.31 5.13
N LYS A 47 -19.33 -9.80 6.05
CA LYS A 47 -19.90 -8.98 7.12
C LYS A 47 -18.82 -8.34 8.00
N GLU A 48 -17.76 -9.06 8.33
CA GLU A 48 -16.62 -8.51 9.09
C GLU A 48 -15.90 -7.41 8.28
N ALA A 49 -15.49 -7.71 7.05
CA ALA A 49 -14.72 -6.76 6.23
C ALA A 49 -15.53 -5.49 5.90
N VAL A 50 -16.80 -5.64 5.54
CA VAL A 50 -17.69 -4.50 5.26
C VAL A 50 -18.06 -3.76 6.55
N GLY A 51 -18.20 -4.45 7.68
CA GLY A 51 -18.40 -3.82 8.99
C GLY A 51 -17.24 -2.90 9.37
N GLU A 52 -15.99 -3.39 9.23
CA GLU A 52 -14.79 -2.56 9.37
C GLU A 52 -14.80 -1.39 8.36
N ALA A 53 -15.12 -1.70 7.09
CA ALA A 53 -15.56 -0.83 6.00
C ALA A 53 -16.28 0.45 6.43
N LEU A 54 -17.52 0.20 6.84
CA LEU A 54 -18.54 1.18 7.18
C LEU A 54 -18.18 1.93 8.46
N SER A 55 -17.64 1.22 9.46
CA SER A 55 -17.20 1.85 10.71
C SER A 55 -16.06 2.84 10.47
N ASP A 56 -15.08 2.48 9.63
CA ASP A 56 -13.97 3.36 9.28
C ASP A 56 -14.45 4.59 8.50
N ALA A 57 -15.48 4.44 7.65
CA ALA A 57 -16.11 5.54 6.92
C ALA A 57 -17.11 6.35 7.75
N ALA A 58 -17.49 5.92 8.95
CA ALA A 58 -18.64 6.44 9.71
C ALA A 58 -19.94 6.52 8.89
N VAL A 59 -20.16 5.53 8.02
CA VAL A 59 -21.30 5.44 7.10
C VAL A 59 -22.18 4.27 7.51
N ARG A 60 -23.51 4.43 7.43
CA ARG A 60 -24.45 3.32 7.59
C ARG A 60 -24.67 2.61 6.26
N TYR A 61 -24.89 1.29 6.30
CA TYR A 61 -25.07 0.49 5.09
C TYR A 61 -26.25 0.97 4.22
N GLU A 62 -27.31 1.52 4.82
CA GLU A 62 -28.48 2.06 4.12
C GLU A 62 -28.17 3.29 3.27
N GLN A 63 -27.01 3.92 3.46
CA GLN A 63 -26.56 5.05 2.64
C GLN A 63 -25.83 4.60 1.38
N ILE A 64 -25.33 3.35 1.32
CA ILE A 64 -24.70 2.80 0.12
C ILE A 64 -25.74 2.77 -0.99
N GLN A 65 -25.40 3.31 -2.15
CA GLN A 65 -26.35 3.41 -3.27
C GLN A 65 -26.18 2.24 -4.24
N GLN A 66 -25.00 1.63 -4.27
CA GLN A 66 -24.65 0.54 -5.17
C GLN A 66 -23.41 -0.21 -4.69
N ALA A 67 -23.28 -1.49 -5.04
CA ALA A 67 -22.12 -2.28 -4.67
C ALA A 67 -21.54 -3.13 -5.81
N THR A 68 -20.23 -3.39 -5.73
CA THR A 68 -19.55 -4.45 -6.48
C THR A 68 -19.12 -5.54 -5.52
N ALA A 69 -19.29 -6.79 -5.93
CA ALA A 69 -18.94 -7.99 -5.17
C ALA A 69 -18.08 -8.91 -6.03
N SER A 70 -16.81 -9.03 -5.67
CA SER A 70 -15.79 -9.75 -6.44
C SER A 70 -15.44 -11.08 -5.78
N TYR A 71 -15.63 -12.18 -6.51
CA TYR A 71 -15.31 -13.53 -6.04
C TYR A 71 -15.07 -14.45 -7.24
N MET A 72 -14.25 -15.49 -7.07
CA MET A 72 -14.03 -16.49 -8.10
C MET A 72 -14.86 -17.75 -7.84
N TYR A 73 -14.81 -18.28 -6.62
CA TYR A 73 -15.47 -19.53 -6.27
C TYR A 73 -16.80 -19.27 -5.57
N GLY A 74 -17.88 -19.61 -6.26
CA GLY A 74 -19.24 -19.46 -5.76
C GLY A 74 -20.26 -19.45 -6.89
N GLY A 75 -21.51 -19.81 -6.56
CA GLY A 75 -22.61 -19.72 -7.52
C GLY A 75 -22.93 -18.27 -7.90
N SER A 76 -23.79 -18.10 -8.91
CA SER A 76 -24.34 -16.79 -9.23
C SER A 76 -25.00 -16.15 -8.00
N CYS A 77 -24.86 -14.84 -7.87
CA CYS A 77 -25.41 -14.03 -6.79
C CYS A 77 -24.85 -14.30 -5.37
N CYS A 78 -23.63 -14.84 -5.25
CA CYS A 78 -22.97 -14.95 -3.94
C CYS A 78 -22.74 -13.57 -3.30
N GLY A 79 -22.51 -12.52 -4.11
CA GLY A 79 -22.39 -11.14 -3.63
C GLY A 79 -23.65 -10.64 -2.92
N GLN A 80 -24.84 -10.85 -3.51
CA GLN A 80 -26.11 -10.55 -2.87
C GLN A 80 -26.26 -11.34 -1.58
N ARG A 81 -26.05 -12.67 -1.65
CA ARG A 81 -26.15 -13.53 -0.47
C ARG A 81 -25.25 -13.06 0.66
N ALA A 82 -24.03 -12.63 0.35
CA ALA A 82 -23.08 -12.13 1.35
C ALA A 82 -23.52 -10.78 1.94
N LEU A 83 -23.90 -9.81 1.10
CA LEU A 83 -24.30 -8.47 1.55
C LEU A 83 -25.65 -8.45 2.27
N TYR A 84 -26.53 -9.43 2.04
CA TYR A 84 -27.81 -9.54 2.75
C TYR A 84 -27.65 -9.83 4.26
N GLU A 85 -26.50 -10.33 4.71
CA GLU A 85 -26.18 -10.48 6.14
C GLU A 85 -25.94 -9.14 6.87
N ILE A 86 -25.75 -8.08 6.09
CA ILE A 86 -25.53 -6.71 6.56
C ILE A 86 -26.84 -5.93 6.47
N GLY A 87 -27.53 -6.00 5.31
CA GLY A 87 -28.83 -5.38 5.14
C GLY A 87 -29.49 -5.63 3.78
N LEU A 88 -30.82 -5.55 3.76
CA LEU A 88 -31.66 -5.71 2.56
C LEU A 88 -32.19 -4.35 2.10
N THR A 89 -31.36 -3.58 1.40
CA THR A 89 -31.67 -2.19 0.99
C THR A 89 -32.25 -2.08 -0.42
N GLY A 90 -32.20 -3.14 -1.22
CA GLY A 90 -32.64 -3.14 -2.62
C GLY A 90 -31.68 -2.46 -3.60
N ILE A 91 -30.46 -2.12 -3.17
CA ILE A 91 -29.45 -1.48 -4.01
C ILE A 91 -28.98 -2.42 -5.13
N PRO A 92 -28.52 -1.91 -6.28
CA PRO A 92 -27.91 -2.75 -7.30
C PRO A 92 -26.58 -3.34 -6.81
N ILE A 93 -26.38 -4.63 -7.05
CA ILE A 93 -25.16 -5.37 -6.67
C ILE A 93 -24.63 -6.08 -7.92
N PHE A 94 -23.41 -5.74 -8.33
CA PHE A 94 -22.71 -6.36 -9.46
C PHE A 94 -21.77 -7.45 -8.95
N ASN A 95 -21.98 -8.68 -9.40
CA ASN A 95 -21.06 -9.80 -9.14
C ASN A 95 -20.02 -9.82 -10.26
N LEU A 96 -18.73 -9.79 -9.91
CA LEU A 96 -17.65 -9.63 -10.87
C LEU A 96 -16.57 -10.71 -10.66
N ASN A 97 -16.03 -11.21 -11.76
CA ASN A 97 -14.83 -12.03 -11.76
C ASN A 97 -13.93 -11.65 -12.95
N ASN A 98 -12.63 -11.56 -12.69
CA ASN A 98 -11.54 -11.37 -13.63
C ASN A 98 -10.30 -12.12 -13.08
N ALA A 99 -10.52 -13.39 -12.70
CA ALA A 99 -9.55 -14.20 -11.96
C ALA A 99 -8.95 -13.43 -10.76
N CYS A 100 -7.64 -13.42 -10.60
CA CYS A 100 -6.97 -12.78 -9.47
C CYS A 100 -7.07 -11.23 -9.46
N ALA A 101 -7.52 -10.61 -10.57
CA ALA A 101 -7.79 -9.17 -10.67
C ALA A 101 -9.22 -8.76 -10.27
N SER A 102 -10.05 -9.70 -9.82
CA SER A 102 -11.48 -9.47 -9.54
C SER A 102 -11.71 -8.32 -8.55
N GLY A 103 -10.95 -8.26 -7.46
CA GLY A 103 -11.11 -7.19 -6.46
C GLY A 103 -10.83 -5.80 -7.01
N SER A 104 -9.73 -5.63 -7.77
CA SER A 104 -9.39 -4.33 -8.37
C SER A 104 -10.34 -3.96 -9.51
N SER A 105 -10.86 -4.95 -10.24
CA SER A 105 -11.92 -4.74 -11.24
C SER A 105 -13.18 -4.14 -10.60
N GLY A 106 -13.50 -4.55 -9.37
CA GLY A 106 -14.59 -3.96 -8.58
C GLY A 106 -14.36 -2.49 -8.25
N ILE A 107 -13.14 -2.13 -7.81
CA ILE A 107 -12.75 -0.73 -7.55
C ILE A 107 -12.80 0.10 -8.84
N PHE A 108 -12.27 -0.44 -9.94
CA PHE A 108 -12.30 0.19 -11.27
C PHE A 108 -13.73 0.51 -11.71
N LEU A 109 -14.64 -0.47 -11.62
CA LEU A 109 -16.05 -0.25 -11.98
C LEU A 109 -16.72 0.77 -11.05
N CYS A 110 -16.46 0.73 -9.74
CA CYS A 110 -16.99 1.75 -8.82
C CYS A 110 -16.54 3.15 -9.20
N LYS A 111 -15.26 3.34 -9.56
CA LYS A 111 -14.76 4.64 -10.00
C LYS A 111 -15.47 5.10 -11.27
N GLN A 112 -15.64 4.24 -12.28
CA GLN A 112 -16.32 4.62 -13.52
C GLN A 112 -17.77 5.05 -13.29
N ILE A 113 -18.49 4.35 -12.42
CA ILE A 113 -19.90 4.65 -12.12
C ILE A 113 -20.05 5.94 -11.32
N ILE A 114 -19.11 6.24 -10.41
CA ILE A 114 -19.07 7.54 -9.73
C ILE A 114 -18.68 8.65 -10.70
N GLU A 115 -17.71 8.43 -11.58
CA GLU A 115 -17.28 9.39 -12.59
C GLU A 115 -18.38 9.72 -13.61
N SER A 116 -19.29 8.79 -13.89
CA SER A 116 -20.46 9.04 -14.74
C SER A 116 -21.55 9.84 -14.04
N GLY A 117 -21.46 10.03 -12.72
CA GLY A 117 -22.45 10.75 -11.91
C GLY A 117 -23.71 9.93 -11.56
N ASN A 118 -23.68 8.61 -11.73
CA ASN A 118 -24.85 7.75 -11.46
C ASN A 118 -25.13 7.63 -9.96
N VAL A 119 -24.08 7.62 -9.13
CA VAL A 119 -24.17 7.52 -7.67
C VAL A 119 -23.02 8.30 -7.01
N ASP A 120 -23.19 8.63 -5.73
CA ASP A 120 -22.26 9.39 -4.92
C ASP A 120 -21.53 8.53 -3.87
N LEU A 121 -22.05 7.34 -3.53
CA LEU A 121 -21.51 6.46 -2.50
C LEU A 121 -21.67 4.96 -2.87
N MET A 122 -20.55 4.26 -2.99
CA MET A 122 -20.48 2.85 -3.37
C MET A 122 -19.67 2.00 -2.39
N LEU A 123 -19.98 0.71 -2.37
CA LEU A 123 -19.21 -0.33 -1.70
C LEU A 123 -18.52 -1.21 -2.75
N ALA A 124 -17.20 -1.41 -2.64
CA ALA A 124 -16.52 -2.51 -3.32
C ALA A 124 -16.12 -3.55 -2.28
N VAL A 125 -16.56 -4.79 -2.45
CA VAL A 125 -16.20 -5.92 -1.58
C VAL A 125 -15.67 -7.06 -2.41
N GLY A 126 -14.66 -7.75 -1.89
CA GLY A 126 -14.11 -8.95 -2.49
C GLY A 126 -13.87 -10.00 -1.44
N PHE A 127 -14.12 -11.26 -1.77
CA PHE A 127 -14.03 -12.36 -0.83
C PHE A 127 -13.68 -13.66 -1.53
N GLU A 128 -13.12 -14.60 -0.78
CA GLU A 128 -12.93 -15.97 -1.24
C GLU A 128 -13.04 -16.95 -0.08
N LYS A 129 -13.62 -18.12 -0.37
CA LYS A 129 -13.54 -19.31 0.48
C LYS A 129 -12.98 -20.44 -0.37
N MET A 130 -11.70 -20.72 -0.18
CA MET A 130 -10.91 -21.60 -1.03
C MET A 130 -10.84 -23.03 -0.46
N GLN A 131 -10.14 -23.89 -1.19
CA GLN A 131 -9.71 -25.20 -0.71
C GLN A 131 -8.20 -25.20 -0.42
N PRO A 132 -7.71 -26.05 0.50
CA PRO A 132 -6.27 -26.27 0.65
C PRO A 132 -5.68 -26.92 -0.60
N GLY A 133 -4.52 -26.44 -1.06
CA GLY A 133 -3.75 -27.06 -2.16
C GLY A 133 -3.70 -26.22 -3.44
N SER A 134 -3.36 -26.86 -4.56
CA SER A 134 -3.33 -26.22 -5.89
C SER A 134 -4.74 -25.82 -6.33
N LEU A 135 -4.86 -24.73 -7.08
CA LEU A 135 -6.12 -24.28 -7.69
C LEU A 135 -6.72 -25.31 -8.66
N GLU A 136 -5.88 -26.18 -9.22
CA GLU A 136 -6.28 -27.20 -10.21
C GLU A 136 -7.11 -28.34 -9.65
N ASN A 137 -7.18 -28.44 -8.32
CA ASN A 137 -8.05 -29.43 -7.67
C ASN A 137 -9.49 -28.90 -7.53
N SER A 138 -9.82 -27.75 -8.12
CA SER A 138 -11.17 -27.19 -8.10
C SER A 138 -12.12 -28.02 -8.98
N PRO A 139 -13.35 -28.32 -8.53
CA PRO A 139 -14.36 -29.05 -9.32
C PRO A 139 -14.74 -28.39 -10.66
N GLU A 140 -14.35 -27.13 -10.87
CA GLU A 140 -14.61 -26.36 -12.10
C GLU A 140 -13.92 -26.93 -13.35
N HIS A 141 -12.97 -27.86 -13.19
CA HIS A 141 -12.31 -28.55 -14.31
C HIS A 141 -13.14 -29.68 -14.94
N LEU A 142 -14.38 -29.89 -14.48
CA LEU A 142 -15.33 -30.87 -15.04
C LEU A 142 -16.30 -30.24 -16.07
N ASP A 143 -16.02 -29.02 -16.48
CA ASP A 143 -16.79 -28.27 -17.47
C ASP A 143 -16.32 -28.59 -18.90
N ASP A 144 -17.26 -28.84 -19.82
CA ASP A 144 -16.99 -29.20 -21.23
C ASP A 144 -16.82 -27.97 -22.15
N ARG A 145 -16.85 -26.77 -21.58
CA ARG A 145 -16.62 -25.50 -22.29
C ARG A 145 -15.13 -25.26 -22.58
N ALA A 146 -14.87 -24.31 -23.49
CA ALA A 146 -13.52 -23.85 -23.78
C ALA A 146 -12.84 -23.29 -22.51
N LEU A 147 -11.61 -23.73 -22.26
CA LEU A 147 -10.85 -23.31 -21.09
C LEU A 147 -10.36 -21.87 -21.28
N PRO A 148 -10.69 -20.91 -20.38
CA PRO A 148 -10.32 -19.50 -20.57
C PRO A 148 -8.82 -19.23 -20.72
N VAL A 149 -7.99 -20.13 -20.20
CA VAL A 149 -6.53 -20.05 -20.24
C VAL A 149 -5.89 -20.97 -21.28
N GLU A 150 -6.67 -21.59 -22.18
CA GLU A 150 -6.18 -22.55 -23.19
C GLU A 150 -4.99 -22.01 -23.99
N LYS A 151 -5.12 -20.80 -24.56
CA LYS A 151 -4.04 -20.17 -25.34
C LYS A 151 -2.79 -19.87 -24.52
N HIS A 152 -2.96 -19.54 -23.23
CA HIS A 152 -1.85 -19.30 -22.31
C HIS A 152 -1.10 -20.61 -22.03
N ILE A 153 -1.84 -21.69 -21.78
CA ILE A 153 -1.29 -23.03 -21.58
C ILE A 153 -0.56 -23.49 -22.85
N GLN A 154 -1.14 -23.26 -24.03
CA GLN A 154 -0.52 -23.61 -25.31
C GLN A 154 0.82 -22.87 -25.51
N LEU A 155 0.86 -21.55 -25.29
CA LEU A 155 2.10 -20.76 -25.37
C LEU A 155 3.18 -21.31 -24.42
N MET A 156 2.82 -21.61 -23.18
CA MET A 156 3.73 -22.20 -22.20
C MET A 156 4.22 -23.58 -22.65
N ALA A 157 3.33 -24.42 -23.19
CA ALA A 157 3.65 -25.75 -23.70
C ALA A 157 4.61 -25.69 -24.90
N ASP A 158 4.38 -24.77 -25.84
CA ASP A 158 5.18 -24.62 -27.06
C ASP A 158 6.59 -24.08 -26.78
N THR A 159 6.77 -23.35 -25.67
CA THR A 159 8.05 -22.72 -25.31
C THR A 159 8.88 -23.57 -24.35
N TYR A 160 8.28 -24.13 -23.30
CA TYR A 160 9.00 -24.86 -22.24
C TYR A 160 8.44 -26.25 -21.95
N GLY A 161 7.43 -26.71 -22.69
CA GLY A 161 6.75 -27.98 -22.46
C GLY A 161 5.83 -27.95 -21.23
N LEU A 162 5.05 -29.02 -21.08
CA LEU A 162 4.22 -29.27 -19.90
C LEU A 162 4.85 -30.33 -19.00
N GLN A 163 4.84 -30.07 -17.70
CA GLN A 163 5.32 -30.99 -16.66
C GLN A 163 4.19 -31.36 -15.70
N ALA A 164 4.39 -32.42 -14.91
CA ALA A 164 3.48 -32.85 -13.86
C ALA A 164 3.61 -31.94 -12.61
N ALA A 165 3.23 -30.68 -12.74
CA ALA A 165 3.26 -29.65 -11.70
C ALA A 165 2.10 -28.66 -11.91
N PRO A 166 1.75 -27.83 -10.92
CA PRO A 166 0.65 -26.90 -11.09
C PRO A 166 0.85 -25.90 -12.24
N ILE A 167 -0.08 -25.83 -13.18
CA ILE A 167 -0.08 -24.99 -14.40
C ILE A 167 0.29 -23.55 -14.08
N THR A 168 -0.36 -22.93 -13.08
CA THR A 168 -0.04 -21.55 -12.71
C THR A 168 1.42 -21.43 -12.21
N SER A 169 1.92 -22.41 -11.45
CA SER A 169 3.32 -22.44 -11.04
C SER A 169 4.27 -22.62 -12.22
N GLN A 170 3.87 -23.39 -13.23
CA GLN A 170 4.64 -23.54 -14.47
C GLN A 170 4.70 -22.22 -15.25
N MET A 171 3.59 -21.51 -15.40
CA MET A 171 3.52 -20.23 -16.13
C MET A 171 4.50 -19.19 -15.56
N PHE A 172 4.41 -18.91 -14.26
CA PHE A 172 5.30 -17.94 -13.61
C PHE A 172 6.73 -18.45 -13.45
N GLY A 173 6.91 -19.75 -13.21
CA GLY A 173 8.24 -20.37 -13.13
C GLY A 173 9.00 -20.26 -14.45
N ASN A 174 8.34 -20.58 -15.57
CA ASN A 174 8.91 -20.46 -16.91
C ASN A 174 9.20 -19.00 -17.30
N ALA A 175 8.36 -18.04 -16.90
CA ALA A 175 8.67 -16.63 -17.08
C ALA A 175 9.95 -16.20 -16.36
N GLY A 176 10.13 -16.67 -15.11
CA GLY A 176 11.39 -16.42 -14.40
C GLY A 176 12.58 -17.16 -15.02
N ARG A 177 12.39 -18.38 -15.55
CA ARG A 177 13.44 -19.10 -16.30
C ARG A 177 13.86 -18.31 -17.54
N GLU A 178 12.90 -17.82 -18.32
CA GLU A 178 13.15 -16.97 -19.48
C GLU A 178 13.94 -15.71 -19.08
N HIS A 179 13.64 -15.11 -17.93
CA HIS A 179 14.36 -13.94 -17.44
C HIS A 179 15.80 -14.27 -17.04
N MET A 180 16.04 -15.42 -16.41
CA MET A 180 17.40 -15.93 -16.13
C MET A 180 18.18 -16.16 -17.43
N GLU A 181 17.55 -16.79 -18.42
CA GLU A 181 18.18 -17.10 -19.72
C GLU A 181 18.52 -15.84 -20.51
N LYS A 182 17.64 -14.83 -20.52
CA LYS A 182 17.82 -13.59 -21.30
C LYS A 182 18.74 -12.59 -20.63
N TYR A 183 18.67 -12.45 -19.31
CA TYR A 183 19.25 -11.31 -18.60
C TYR A 183 20.22 -11.68 -17.48
N GLY A 184 20.40 -12.97 -17.19
CA GLY A 184 21.33 -13.43 -16.16
C GLY A 184 20.85 -13.21 -14.73
N THR A 185 19.56 -12.98 -14.52
CA THR A 185 18.95 -13.03 -13.19
C THR A 185 19.24 -14.37 -12.54
N THR A 186 19.41 -14.39 -11.23
CA THR A 186 19.80 -15.59 -10.49
C THR A 186 18.62 -16.17 -9.72
N ARG A 187 18.72 -17.47 -9.43
CA ARG A 187 17.80 -18.13 -8.50
C ARG A 187 17.71 -17.42 -7.14
N GLU A 188 18.84 -16.90 -6.66
CA GLU A 188 18.91 -16.21 -5.37
C GLU A 188 18.09 -14.90 -5.37
N HIS A 189 18.00 -14.20 -6.51
CA HIS A 189 17.15 -13.00 -6.63
C HIS A 189 15.68 -13.30 -6.33
N PHE A 190 15.14 -14.41 -6.84
CA PHE A 190 13.77 -14.84 -6.54
C PHE A 190 13.59 -15.22 -5.06
N ALA A 191 14.56 -15.91 -4.45
CA ALA A 191 14.50 -16.24 -3.02
C ALA A 191 14.53 -14.99 -2.15
N LYS A 192 15.38 -13.99 -2.48
CA LYS A 192 15.46 -12.72 -1.75
C LYS A 192 14.14 -11.96 -1.78
N ILE A 193 13.40 -12.00 -2.89
CA ILE A 193 12.06 -11.39 -3.00
C ILE A 193 11.07 -12.04 -2.03
N ALA A 194 11.02 -13.37 -2.01
CA ALA A 194 10.15 -14.11 -1.11
C ALA A 194 10.54 -13.89 0.36
N TRP A 195 11.84 -13.98 0.67
CA TRP A 195 12.39 -13.66 1.98
C TRP A 195 11.97 -12.26 2.46
N LYS A 196 12.09 -11.25 1.61
CA LYS A 196 11.66 -9.87 1.89
C LYS A 196 10.17 -9.77 2.19
N ASN A 197 9.32 -10.49 1.44
CA ASN A 197 7.89 -10.52 1.68
C ASN A 197 7.57 -11.17 3.04
N HIS A 198 8.21 -12.29 3.37
CA HIS A 198 8.05 -12.93 4.67
C HIS A 198 8.51 -12.02 5.82
N LEU A 199 9.63 -11.30 5.64
CA LEU A 199 10.13 -10.33 6.61
C LEU A 199 9.11 -9.20 6.87
N HIS A 200 8.53 -8.64 5.81
CA HIS A 200 7.49 -7.60 5.93
C HIS A 200 6.22 -8.12 6.62
N SER A 201 5.91 -9.42 6.49
CA SER A 201 4.70 -10.02 7.03
C SER A 201 4.65 -10.12 8.57
N VAL A 202 5.81 -10.14 9.23
CA VAL A 202 5.93 -10.33 10.69
C VAL A 202 5.15 -9.30 11.49
N HIS A 203 4.99 -8.09 10.94
CA HIS A 203 4.28 -6.98 11.57
C HIS A 203 2.84 -6.82 11.06
N ASN A 204 2.33 -7.75 10.26
CA ASN A 204 0.98 -7.74 9.71
C ASN A 204 0.10 -8.79 10.40
N ASN A 205 -0.70 -8.37 11.38
CA ASN A 205 -1.62 -9.24 12.11
C ASN A 205 -2.75 -9.85 11.24
N LYS A 206 -2.98 -9.32 10.03
CA LYS A 206 -3.95 -9.86 9.06
C LYS A 206 -3.30 -10.83 8.06
N SER A 207 -1.99 -11.08 8.17
CA SER A 207 -1.24 -12.01 7.32
C SER A 207 -1.39 -13.45 7.77
N GLN A 208 -1.58 -14.38 6.82
CA GLN A 208 -1.62 -15.82 7.11
C GLN A 208 -0.30 -16.34 7.69
N PHE A 209 0.82 -15.85 7.18
CA PHE A 209 2.15 -16.11 7.74
C PHE A 209 2.70 -14.85 8.39
N GLN A 210 3.16 -14.97 9.64
CA GLN A 210 3.74 -13.87 10.44
C GLN A 210 5.09 -14.27 11.03
N ARG A 211 5.68 -15.35 10.50
CA ARG A 211 6.98 -15.88 10.95
C ARG A 211 8.06 -15.33 10.03
N GLU A 212 9.19 -14.96 10.61
CA GLU A 212 10.39 -14.69 9.85
C GLU A 212 10.99 -16.00 9.31
N PHE A 213 11.42 -15.99 8.06
CA PHE A 213 12.16 -17.09 7.43
C PHE A 213 13.58 -16.60 7.16
N SER A 214 14.58 -17.43 7.39
CA SER A 214 15.92 -17.17 6.89
C SER A 214 15.96 -17.35 5.37
N LEU A 215 16.89 -16.67 4.69
CA LEU A 215 17.08 -16.84 3.25
C LEU A 215 17.39 -18.31 2.90
N ASP A 216 18.19 -18.99 3.74
CA ASP A 216 18.51 -20.40 3.58
C ASP A 216 17.27 -21.30 3.66
N GLU A 217 16.33 -21.03 4.57
CA GLU A 217 15.05 -21.74 4.63
C GLU A 217 14.22 -21.54 3.35
N VAL A 218 14.24 -20.33 2.77
CA VAL A 218 13.52 -20.03 1.52
C VAL A 218 14.14 -20.77 0.34
N VAL A 219 15.47 -20.73 0.20
CA VAL A 219 16.20 -21.39 -0.88
C VAL A 219 16.05 -22.91 -0.83
N ASN A 220 16.09 -23.50 0.36
CA ASN A 220 16.03 -24.95 0.56
C ASN A 220 14.60 -25.48 0.78
N ALA A 221 13.58 -24.65 0.61
CA ALA A 221 12.19 -25.05 0.73
C ALA A 221 11.82 -26.15 -0.28
N ARG A 222 10.79 -26.94 0.05
CA ARG A 222 10.26 -27.97 -0.86
C ARG A 222 9.99 -27.38 -2.24
N LYS A 223 10.58 -27.96 -3.28
CA LYS A 223 10.40 -27.58 -4.68
C LYS A 223 8.95 -27.77 -5.14
N ILE A 224 8.40 -26.77 -5.82
CA ILE A 224 7.06 -26.80 -6.42
C ILE A 224 7.16 -26.97 -7.94
N TYR A 225 8.03 -26.19 -8.58
CA TYR A 225 8.26 -26.29 -10.02
C TYR A 225 9.68 -25.84 -10.36
N ASP A 226 10.43 -26.69 -11.07
CA ASP A 226 11.80 -26.43 -11.51
C ASP A 226 12.74 -25.86 -10.44
N TYR A 227 12.96 -24.56 -10.37
CA TYR A 227 13.79 -23.93 -9.36
C TYR A 227 12.98 -23.37 -8.17
N MET A 228 11.68 -23.18 -8.36
CA MET A 228 10.80 -22.45 -7.45
C MET A 228 10.41 -23.30 -6.24
N GLY A 229 10.64 -22.74 -5.05
CA GLY A 229 10.35 -23.37 -3.76
C GLY A 229 8.99 -22.96 -3.18
N LEU A 230 8.50 -23.74 -2.21
CA LEU A 230 7.19 -23.54 -1.57
C LEU A 230 6.99 -22.12 -1.01
N PHE A 231 8.03 -21.53 -0.41
CA PHE A 231 7.94 -20.21 0.21
C PHE A 231 8.00 -19.06 -0.80
N GLU A 232 8.16 -19.36 -2.08
CA GLU A 232 8.10 -18.41 -3.19
C GLU A 232 6.75 -18.41 -3.89
N CYS A 233 5.80 -19.23 -3.41
CA CYS A 233 4.44 -19.34 -3.91
C CYS A 233 3.47 -18.80 -2.85
N SER A 234 2.48 -18.00 -3.26
CA SER A 234 1.39 -17.60 -2.39
C SER A 234 0.55 -18.81 -1.94
N PRO A 235 0.15 -18.92 -0.66
CA PRO A 235 -0.77 -19.96 -0.23
C PRO A 235 -2.20 -19.64 -0.70
N THR A 236 -3.04 -20.68 -0.80
CA THR A 236 -4.49 -20.47 -0.83
C THR A 236 -4.96 -19.97 0.53
N SER A 237 -5.97 -19.08 0.51
CA SER A 237 -6.42 -18.39 1.71
C SER A 237 -7.91 -18.06 1.66
N ASP A 238 -8.57 -18.16 2.80
CA ASP A 238 -9.91 -17.61 3.01
C ASP A 238 -9.79 -16.18 3.53
N GLY A 239 -10.65 -15.29 3.05
CA GLY A 239 -10.72 -13.92 3.55
C GLY A 239 -11.61 -12.99 2.74
N ALA A 240 -11.87 -11.81 3.28
CA ALA A 240 -12.60 -10.74 2.61
C ALA A 240 -11.96 -9.37 2.85
N ALA A 241 -12.16 -8.45 1.92
CA ALA A 241 -11.75 -7.06 2.03
C ALA A 241 -12.82 -6.14 1.40
N ALA A 242 -12.96 -4.94 1.95
CA ALA A 242 -13.95 -3.96 1.49
C ALA A 242 -13.38 -2.53 1.51
N VAL A 243 -13.87 -1.71 0.59
CA VAL A 243 -13.65 -0.25 0.59
C VAL A 243 -14.96 0.51 0.33
N ILE A 244 -15.13 1.64 1.01
CA ILE A 244 -16.21 2.61 0.77
C ILE A 244 -15.66 3.72 -0.12
N ILE A 245 -16.28 3.92 -1.27
CA ILE A 245 -15.84 4.82 -2.33
C ILE A 245 -16.91 5.89 -2.54
N CYS A 246 -16.51 7.16 -2.64
CA CYS A 246 -17.46 8.25 -2.80
C CYS A 246 -17.00 9.31 -3.82
N SER A 247 -17.97 10.09 -4.30
CA SER A 247 -17.75 11.21 -5.20
C SER A 247 -17.15 12.43 -4.46
N GLU A 248 -16.59 13.36 -5.22
CA GLU A 248 -16.21 14.68 -4.73
C GLU A 248 -17.40 15.42 -4.12
N LYS A 249 -18.59 15.31 -4.72
CA LYS A 249 -19.83 15.90 -4.18
C LYS A 249 -20.16 15.34 -2.79
N TYR A 250 -20.04 14.02 -2.59
CA TYR A 250 -20.27 13.40 -1.29
C TYR A 250 -19.29 13.90 -0.22
N ILE A 251 -18.01 14.01 -0.58
CA ILE A 251 -16.97 14.55 0.31
C ILE A 251 -17.25 16.00 0.71
N GLU A 252 -17.66 16.85 -0.24
CA GLU A 252 -17.97 18.25 0.05
C GLU A 252 -19.20 18.39 0.97
N GLN A 253 -20.17 17.48 0.86
CA GLN A 253 -21.33 17.41 1.76
C GLN A 253 -20.98 16.81 3.14
N ASN A 254 -19.87 16.07 3.24
CA ASN A 254 -19.42 15.38 4.45
C ASN A 254 -17.97 15.75 4.79
N PRO A 255 -17.68 17.03 5.10
CA PRO A 255 -16.31 17.53 5.22
C PRO A 255 -15.49 16.86 6.33
N HIS A 256 -16.14 16.25 7.32
CA HIS A 256 -15.49 15.47 8.38
C HIS A 256 -14.73 14.24 7.85
N LEU A 257 -15.01 13.78 6.62
CA LEU A 257 -14.32 12.66 5.97
C LEU A 257 -13.08 13.08 5.18
N LYS A 258 -12.91 14.37 4.87
CA LYS A 258 -11.74 14.88 4.13
C LYS A 258 -10.39 14.47 4.73
N PRO A 259 -10.17 14.48 6.06
CA PRO A 259 -8.90 14.10 6.68
C PRO A 259 -8.46 12.66 6.40
N GLN A 260 -9.38 11.76 6.07
CA GLN A 260 -9.10 10.36 5.78
C GLN A 260 -9.29 9.95 4.32
N ALA A 261 -9.89 10.83 3.51
CA ALA A 261 -10.18 10.57 2.11
C ALA A 261 -8.88 10.36 1.29
N VAL A 262 -8.78 9.21 0.66
CA VAL A 262 -7.69 8.84 -0.26
C VAL A 262 -8.22 8.96 -1.69
N GLU A 263 -7.67 9.88 -2.48
CA GLU A 263 -8.04 10.07 -3.88
C GLU A 263 -7.52 8.91 -4.73
N ILE A 264 -8.39 8.33 -5.56
CA ILE A 264 -8.01 7.45 -6.67
C ILE A 264 -7.63 8.35 -7.85
N VAL A 265 -6.34 8.68 -7.94
CA VAL A 265 -5.79 9.63 -8.92
C VAL A 265 -5.98 9.12 -10.34
N GLY A 266 -5.70 7.83 -10.53
CA GLY A 266 -5.88 7.11 -11.78
C GLY A 266 -6.02 5.63 -11.50
N ILE A 267 -6.82 4.95 -12.30
CA ILE A 267 -6.92 3.49 -12.31
C ILE A 267 -7.26 3.07 -13.72
N GLU A 268 -6.50 2.12 -14.24
CA GLU A 268 -6.67 1.59 -15.58
C GLU A 268 -6.78 0.07 -15.52
N LEU A 269 -7.63 -0.47 -16.39
CA LEU A 269 -7.80 -1.91 -16.59
C LEU A 269 -7.44 -2.23 -18.04
N GLY A 270 -6.46 -3.11 -18.22
CA GLY A 270 -6.08 -3.66 -19.52
C GLY A 270 -6.37 -5.16 -19.59
N THR A 271 -6.54 -5.67 -20.81
CA THR A 271 -6.63 -7.10 -21.11
C THR A 271 -5.55 -7.47 -22.13
N ASP A 272 -5.36 -8.76 -22.37
CA ASP A 272 -4.33 -9.24 -23.30
C ASP A 272 -4.44 -8.63 -24.71
N GLU A 273 -3.30 -8.18 -25.23
CA GLU A 273 -3.12 -7.78 -26.63
C GLU A 273 -2.56 -8.94 -27.47
N PRO A 274 -2.67 -8.90 -28.82
CA PRO A 274 -2.10 -9.94 -29.68
C PRO A 274 -0.60 -10.21 -29.45
N SER A 275 0.15 -9.20 -29.00
CA SER A 275 1.58 -9.29 -28.69
C SER A 275 1.90 -10.33 -27.61
N VAL A 276 0.96 -10.63 -26.69
CA VAL A 276 1.11 -11.65 -25.65
C VAL A 276 1.33 -13.03 -26.27
N PHE A 277 0.57 -13.36 -27.31
CA PHE A 277 0.60 -14.69 -27.94
C PHE A 277 1.50 -14.77 -29.17
N ALA A 278 1.88 -13.62 -29.76
CA ALA A 278 2.68 -13.59 -30.99
C ALA A 278 4.20 -13.73 -30.74
N GLU A 279 4.68 -13.42 -29.55
CA GLU A 279 6.12 -13.26 -29.28
C GLU A 279 6.78 -14.44 -28.55
N ASN A 280 6.05 -15.54 -28.33
CA ASN A 280 6.57 -16.77 -27.70
C ASN A 280 7.34 -16.50 -26.39
N SER A 281 6.80 -15.60 -25.55
CA SER A 281 7.44 -15.15 -24.29
C SER A 281 6.51 -15.39 -23.11
N ASN A 282 6.97 -16.19 -22.14
CA ASN A 282 6.28 -16.41 -20.88
C ASN A 282 6.36 -15.17 -19.99
N ILE A 283 7.42 -14.36 -20.10
CA ILE A 283 7.49 -13.04 -19.45
C ILE A 283 6.30 -12.20 -19.88
N LYS A 284 6.05 -12.04 -21.18
CA LYS A 284 4.92 -11.24 -21.69
C LYS A 284 3.55 -11.77 -21.28
N MET A 285 3.43 -13.07 -21.06
CA MET A 285 2.20 -13.70 -20.57
C MET A 285 1.89 -13.37 -19.10
N VAL A 286 2.88 -12.95 -18.29
CA VAL A 286 2.69 -12.83 -16.84
C VAL A 286 3.13 -11.51 -16.20
N ILE A 287 3.80 -10.59 -16.91
CA ILE A 287 4.22 -9.26 -16.40
C ILE A 287 3.07 -8.62 -15.63
N GLU A 288 3.20 -8.39 -14.31
CA GLU A 288 2.34 -7.53 -13.45
C GLU A 288 2.62 -7.82 -11.91
N LEU A 289 2.95 -6.85 -11.01
CA LEU A 289 3.57 -6.96 -9.62
C LEU A 289 2.76 -7.74 -8.56
N HIS A 290 1.71 -8.40 -9.00
CA HIS A 290 0.90 -9.27 -8.19
C HIS A 290 1.74 -10.50 -7.81
N ASP A 291 2.31 -10.49 -6.61
CA ASP A 291 3.33 -11.45 -6.17
C ASP A 291 2.75 -12.83 -5.82
N CYS A 292 1.88 -13.41 -6.66
CA CYS A 292 1.49 -14.82 -6.55
C CYS A 292 2.71 -15.74 -6.48
N PHE A 293 3.76 -15.36 -7.21
CA PHE A 293 5.04 -16.05 -7.22
C PHE A 293 6.18 -15.02 -7.26
N ALA A 294 7.31 -15.33 -6.63
CA ALA A 294 8.46 -14.41 -6.59
C ALA A 294 9.00 -13.98 -7.97
N PRO A 295 9.01 -14.84 -9.01
CA PRO A 295 9.37 -14.41 -10.37
C PRO A 295 8.50 -13.28 -10.91
N ASN A 296 7.21 -13.27 -10.55
CA ASN A 296 6.30 -12.27 -11.05
C ASN A 296 6.65 -10.88 -10.50
N GLU A 297 6.90 -10.79 -9.18
CA GLU A 297 7.31 -9.52 -8.57
C GLU A 297 8.58 -8.96 -9.21
N LEU A 298 9.57 -9.81 -9.51
CA LEU A 298 10.84 -9.40 -10.15
C LEU A 298 10.60 -8.78 -11.54
N ILE A 299 9.88 -9.51 -12.39
CA ILE A 299 9.63 -9.10 -13.78
C ILE A 299 8.89 -7.75 -13.82
N THR A 300 7.99 -7.51 -12.87
CA THR A 300 7.21 -6.28 -12.90
C THR A 300 7.94 -5.05 -12.36
N TYR A 301 9.07 -5.21 -11.67
CA TYR A 301 9.92 -4.03 -11.43
C TYR A 301 10.30 -3.34 -12.75
N GLU A 302 10.53 -4.12 -13.79
CA GLU A 302 10.89 -3.62 -15.12
C GLU A 302 9.68 -3.06 -15.86
N ALA A 303 8.53 -3.74 -15.76
CA ALA A 303 7.31 -3.33 -16.46
C ALA A 303 6.73 -2.00 -15.95
N LEU A 304 6.86 -1.70 -14.66
CA LEU A 304 6.52 -0.36 -14.14
C LEU A 304 7.57 0.70 -14.44
N GLY A 305 8.71 0.31 -15.02
CA GLY A 305 9.84 1.20 -15.22
C GLY A 305 10.54 1.61 -13.92
N LEU A 306 10.53 0.77 -12.87
CA LEU A 306 11.36 1.01 -11.68
C LEU A 306 12.86 0.88 -12.04
N CYS A 307 13.17 -0.02 -12.97
CA CYS A 307 14.49 -0.15 -13.59
C CYS A 307 14.35 -0.47 -15.10
N PRO A 308 15.45 -0.34 -15.88
CA PRO A 308 15.49 -0.86 -17.24
C PRO A 308 15.23 -2.37 -17.31
N ILE A 309 14.81 -2.85 -18.49
CA ILE A 309 14.61 -4.28 -18.77
C ILE A 309 15.92 -5.05 -18.53
N GLY A 310 15.81 -6.21 -17.88
CA GLY A 310 16.92 -7.07 -17.46
C GLY A 310 17.69 -6.59 -16.22
N LYS A 311 17.25 -5.51 -15.56
CA LYS A 311 17.95 -4.92 -14.40
C LYS A 311 17.24 -5.13 -13.07
N ALA A 312 16.15 -5.89 -13.01
CA ALA A 312 15.41 -6.12 -11.77
C ALA A 312 16.24 -6.80 -10.67
N GLY A 313 17.19 -7.68 -11.02
CA GLY A 313 18.11 -8.28 -10.05
C GLY A 313 18.93 -7.24 -9.29
N GLU A 314 19.28 -6.10 -9.91
CA GLU A 314 20.03 -5.04 -9.24
C GLU A 314 19.20 -4.31 -8.17
N ILE A 315 17.88 -4.20 -8.34
CA ILE A 315 16.99 -3.66 -7.29
C ILE A 315 17.03 -4.56 -6.07
N VAL A 316 16.98 -5.88 -6.29
CA VAL A 316 17.04 -6.88 -5.21
C VAL A 316 18.38 -6.82 -4.49
N ASP A 317 19.50 -6.80 -5.23
CA ASP A 317 20.84 -6.78 -4.62
C ASP A 317 21.13 -5.50 -3.84
N LYS A 318 20.57 -4.35 -4.27
CA LYS A 318 20.70 -3.07 -3.56
C LYS A 318 19.76 -2.96 -2.36
N GLY A 319 18.79 -3.86 -2.22
CA GLY A 319 17.70 -3.73 -1.23
C GLY A 319 16.77 -2.55 -1.54
N ASP A 320 16.66 -2.15 -2.81
CA ASP A 320 15.84 -1.00 -3.22
C ASP A 320 14.34 -1.27 -3.17
N ASN A 321 13.92 -2.50 -2.86
CA ASN A 321 12.53 -2.95 -2.76
C ASN A 321 12.03 -3.12 -1.30
N THR A 322 12.79 -2.68 -0.30
CA THR A 322 12.44 -2.79 1.13
C THR A 322 12.68 -1.48 1.90
N TYR A 323 12.41 -1.49 3.20
CA TYR A 323 12.63 -0.35 4.09
C TYR A 323 14.10 0.08 4.06
N GLY A 324 14.33 1.39 3.90
CA GLY A 324 15.66 1.97 3.72
C GLY A 324 16.15 1.99 2.27
N GLY A 325 15.48 1.26 1.37
CA GLY A 325 15.68 1.31 -0.07
C GLY A 325 14.90 2.44 -0.75
N LYS A 326 14.97 2.47 -2.09
CA LYS A 326 14.26 3.46 -2.91
C LYS A 326 12.74 3.30 -2.90
N TRP A 327 12.22 2.07 -2.87
CA TRP A 327 10.80 1.75 -2.79
C TRP A 327 10.55 0.74 -1.69
N VAL A 328 9.46 0.89 -0.94
CA VAL A 328 8.98 -0.16 -0.04
C VAL A 328 7.90 -0.94 -0.77
N ILE A 329 8.27 -2.11 -1.29
CA ILE A 329 7.36 -2.98 -2.05
C ILE A 329 6.74 -4.00 -1.10
N ASN A 330 5.42 -4.17 -1.20
CA ASN A 330 4.66 -5.12 -0.39
C ASN A 330 4.91 -5.00 1.14
N PRO A 331 4.73 -3.81 1.75
CA PRO A 331 4.94 -3.63 3.20
C PRO A 331 4.03 -4.50 4.07
N SER A 332 2.95 -5.04 3.50
CA SER A 332 2.02 -5.97 4.15
C SER A 332 2.47 -7.45 4.12
N GLY A 333 3.60 -7.75 3.47
CA GLY A 333 4.10 -9.09 3.26
C GLY A 333 3.71 -9.75 1.94
N GLY A 334 2.99 -9.02 1.07
CA GLY A 334 2.61 -9.49 -0.26
C GLY A 334 1.68 -10.71 -0.23
N LEU A 335 1.28 -11.21 -1.39
CA LEU A 335 0.50 -12.44 -1.51
C LEU A 335 1.28 -13.65 -0.99
N ILE A 336 2.61 -13.66 -1.17
CA ILE A 336 3.51 -14.73 -0.71
C ILE A 336 3.31 -15.04 0.78
N SER A 337 3.10 -14.01 1.62
CA SER A 337 3.01 -14.20 3.07
C SER A 337 1.61 -13.93 3.61
N LYS A 338 0.95 -12.88 3.11
CA LYS A 338 -0.40 -12.50 3.54
C LYS A 338 -1.41 -13.56 3.20
N GLY A 339 -1.21 -14.24 2.07
CA GLY A 339 -2.17 -15.14 1.47
C GLY A 339 -2.95 -14.49 0.35
N HIS A 340 -3.63 -15.33 -0.42
CA HIS A 340 -4.26 -14.91 -1.68
C HIS A 340 -5.71 -15.42 -1.83
N PRO A 341 -6.68 -14.88 -1.07
CA PRO A 341 -8.09 -15.01 -1.40
C PRO A 341 -8.34 -14.21 -2.69
N ILE A 342 -8.63 -14.91 -3.78
CA ILE A 342 -8.61 -14.41 -5.16
C ILE A 342 -9.48 -13.14 -5.30
N GLY A 343 -10.76 -13.23 -4.94
CA GLY A 343 -11.69 -12.09 -4.98
C GLY A 343 -11.29 -10.90 -4.09
N ALA A 344 -10.67 -11.16 -2.94
CA ALA A 344 -10.36 -10.12 -1.94
C ALA A 344 -9.05 -9.37 -2.20
N THR A 345 -8.14 -9.93 -2.97
CA THR A 345 -6.74 -9.50 -2.99
C THR A 345 -6.54 -8.07 -3.49
N GLY A 346 -7.15 -7.71 -4.62
CA GLY A 346 -7.08 -6.35 -5.14
C GLY A 346 -7.61 -5.30 -4.15
N ILE A 347 -8.67 -5.65 -3.41
CA ILE A 347 -9.23 -4.73 -2.40
C ILE A 347 -8.33 -4.67 -1.17
N ALA A 348 -7.74 -5.79 -0.74
CA ALA A 348 -6.78 -5.83 0.36
C ALA A 348 -5.48 -5.07 0.07
N GLN A 349 -5.07 -4.96 -1.20
CA GLN A 349 -4.00 -4.04 -1.62
C GLN A 349 -4.42 -2.59 -1.38
N ALA A 350 -5.60 -2.17 -1.87
CA ALA A 350 -6.13 -0.83 -1.65
C ALA A 350 -6.26 -0.49 -0.15
N VAL A 351 -6.69 -1.44 0.68
CA VAL A 351 -6.75 -1.31 2.15
C VAL A 351 -5.37 -0.95 2.72
N GLU A 352 -4.32 -1.70 2.38
CA GLU A 352 -2.97 -1.42 2.87
C GLU A 352 -2.47 -0.04 2.38
N LEU A 353 -2.64 0.27 1.10
CA LEU A 353 -2.18 1.56 0.54
C LEU A 353 -2.91 2.75 1.18
N CYS A 354 -4.22 2.64 1.42
CA CYS A 354 -4.97 3.65 2.14
C CYS A 354 -4.47 3.79 3.58
N ASN A 355 -4.18 2.69 4.26
CA ASN A 355 -3.64 2.71 5.63
C ASN A 355 -2.24 3.34 5.69
N GLN A 356 -1.39 3.09 4.70
CA GLN A 356 -0.06 3.70 4.57
C GLN A 356 -0.17 5.21 4.39
N LEU A 357 -1.00 5.67 3.45
CA LEU A 357 -1.23 7.09 3.18
C LEU A 357 -1.86 7.81 4.38
N ARG A 358 -2.77 7.14 5.09
CA ARG A 358 -3.41 7.65 6.33
C ARG A 358 -2.51 7.54 7.58
N LYS A 359 -1.28 7.02 7.42
CA LYS A 359 -0.28 6.87 8.48
C LYS A 359 -0.75 6.03 9.67
N ARG A 360 -1.35 4.87 9.42
CA ARG A 360 -1.89 3.96 10.45
C ARG A 360 -1.40 2.52 10.34
N CYS A 361 -0.24 2.29 9.73
CA CYS A 361 0.34 0.96 9.55
C CYS A 361 1.28 0.50 10.69
N GLY A 362 1.41 1.27 11.77
CA GLY A 362 2.25 0.91 12.93
C GLY A 362 3.70 0.62 12.52
N ALA A 363 4.21 -0.56 12.90
CA ALA A 363 5.57 -0.99 12.55
C ALA A 363 5.80 -1.16 11.03
N ARG A 364 4.73 -1.31 10.23
CA ARG A 364 4.82 -1.38 8.76
C ARG A 364 4.79 -0.01 8.10
N GLN A 365 4.74 1.08 8.86
CA GLN A 365 4.54 2.41 8.29
C GLN A 365 5.73 2.83 7.41
N VAL A 366 5.44 3.14 6.15
CA VAL A 366 6.41 3.76 5.25
C VAL A 366 6.46 5.25 5.54
N ASN A 367 7.65 5.75 5.88
CA ASN A 367 7.86 7.16 6.17
C ASN A 367 7.74 7.99 4.89
N ASN A 368 7.05 9.14 5.00
CA ASN A 368 6.91 10.12 3.90
C ASN A 368 6.26 9.58 2.62
N ALA A 369 5.44 8.52 2.69
CA ALA A 369 4.63 8.09 1.56
C ALA A 369 3.63 9.20 1.16
N VAL A 370 3.71 9.67 -0.09
CA VAL A 370 2.80 10.68 -0.67
C VAL A 370 1.91 10.06 -1.73
N TYR A 371 2.49 9.19 -2.55
CA TYR A 371 1.81 8.41 -3.56
C TYR A 371 1.97 6.92 -3.25
N ALA A 372 0.94 6.16 -3.59
CA ALA A 372 0.95 4.71 -3.51
C ALA A 372 0.49 4.15 -4.85
N LEU A 373 1.15 3.10 -5.33
CA LEU A 373 0.80 2.40 -6.56
C LEU A 373 0.30 1.00 -6.21
N GLN A 374 -0.87 0.66 -6.71
CA GLN A 374 -1.42 -0.69 -6.70
C GLN A 374 -1.25 -1.30 -8.07
N HIS A 375 -1.07 -2.60 -8.03
CA HIS A 375 -1.02 -3.42 -9.20
C HIS A 375 -1.65 -4.78 -8.88
N ASN A 376 -2.58 -5.26 -9.71
CA ASN A 376 -3.28 -6.54 -9.55
C ASN A 376 -3.59 -7.19 -10.91
N ILE A 377 -3.24 -8.47 -11.09
CA ILE A 377 -3.49 -9.22 -12.34
C ILE A 377 -4.23 -10.52 -12.05
N GLY A 378 -5.02 -10.99 -13.01
CA GLY A 378 -5.47 -12.37 -13.12
C GLY A 378 -5.21 -12.93 -14.51
N ILE A 379 -4.60 -14.12 -14.61
CA ILE A 379 -4.34 -14.80 -15.88
C ILE A 379 -5.67 -15.18 -16.56
N GLY A 380 -5.76 -15.00 -17.88
CA GLY A 380 -6.99 -15.15 -18.67
C GLY A 380 -7.13 -14.09 -19.76
N GLY A 381 -6.89 -12.80 -19.52
CA GLY A 381 -6.72 -12.14 -18.22
C GLY A 381 -6.91 -10.62 -18.25
N ALA A 382 -6.96 -10.03 -17.06
CA ALA A 382 -7.04 -8.58 -16.86
C ALA A 382 -5.97 -8.11 -15.88
N GLY A 383 -5.34 -6.97 -16.18
CA GLY A 383 -4.41 -6.24 -15.30
C GLY A 383 -5.02 -4.92 -14.87
N VAL A 384 -4.88 -4.56 -13.59
CA VAL A 384 -5.35 -3.29 -13.03
C VAL A 384 -4.21 -2.58 -12.31
N VAL A 385 -3.93 -1.35 -12.74
CA VAL A 385 -2.96 -0.45 -12.10
C VAL A 385 -3.71 0.76 -11.55
N ALA A 386 -3.42 1.14 -10.31
CA ALA A 386 -4.02 2.32 -9.69
C ALA A 386 -2.99 3.16 -8.91
N ILE A 387 -3.20 4.47 -8.90
CA ILE A 387 -2.39 5.43 -8.13
C ILE A 387 -3.29 6.13 -7.12
N TYR A 388 -2.82 6.19 -5.88
CA TYR A 388 -3.52 6.79 -4.75
C TYR A 388 -2.68 7.89 -4.10
N LYS A 389 -3.35 8.89 -3.54
CA LYS A 389 -2.76 9.91 -2.65
C LYS A 389 -3.80 10.35 -1.61
N LEU A 390 -3.39 11.00 -0.53
CA LEU A 390 -4.37 11.71 0.32
C LEU A 390 -5.04 12.82 -0.48
N GLY A 391 -6.37 12.89 -0.43
CA GLY A 391 -7.15 13.92 -1.12
C GLY A 391 -6.96 15.32 -0.51
N PHE A 392 -6.81 15.37 0.81
CA PHE A 392 -6.72 16.61 1.61
C PHE A 392 -5.58 16.50 2.66
N PRO A 393 -4.31 16.41 2.23
CA PRO A 393 -3.17 16.16 3.12
C PRO A 393 -3.00 17.22 4.21
N GLU A 394 -3.42 18.46 3.95
CA GLU A 394 -3.42 19.56 4.92
C GLU A 394 -4.40 19.34 6.09
N LEU A 395 -5.52 18.65 5.85
CA LEU A 395 -6.53 18.36 6.87
C LEU A 395 -6.19 17.10 7.68
N ALA A 396 -5.58 16.10 7.03
CA ALA A 396 -5.04 14.91 7.70
C ALA A 396 -4.04 15.26 8.82
N ASN A 397 -3.26 16.33 8.64
CA ASN A 397 -2.31 16.80 9.64
C ASN A 397 -2.97 17.62 10.77
N LYS A 398 -4.08 18.33 10.51
CA LYS A 398 -4.83 19.10 11.52
C LYS A 398 -5.64 18.23 12.47
N ASN A 399 -6.30 17.19 11.97
CA ASN A 399 -7.08 16.27 12.85
C ASN A 399 -6.20 15.49 13.84
N LYS A 400 -4.90 15.34 13.55
CA LYS A 400 -3.92 14.79 14.51
C LYS A 400 -3.59 15.77 15.64
N GLU A 401 -3.85 17.06 15.47
CA GLU A 401 -3.70 18.07 16.53
C GLU A 401 -4.94 18.16 17.41
N GLU A 402 -6.13 17.78 16.90
CA GLU A 402 -7.42 17.89 17.60
C GLU A 402 -7.89 16.57 18.27
N ASN A 403 -7.65 15.39 17.68
CA ASN A 403 -8.05 14.09 18.24
C ASN A 403 -6.84 13.35 18.85
N GLY A 404 -6.61 13.57 20.14
CA GLY A 404 -5.57 12.90 20.89
C GLY A 404 -5.78 11.38 20.95
N GLU A 405 -4.91 10.62 20.29
CA GLU A 405 -4.66 9.22 20.66
C GLU A 405 -3.17 8.87 20.57
N MET A 406 -2.75 8.15 21.60
CA MET A 406 -1.41 7.96 22.11
C MET A 406 -0.90 6.60 21.62
N SER A 407 0.15 6.57 20.80
CA SER A 407 0.96 5.36 20.58
C SER A 407 2.38 5.57 21.11
N SER A 408 2.96 4.47 21.59
CA SER A 408 4.01 4.34 22.61
C SER A 408 5.29 5.16 22.40
N GLU A 409 5.53 6.01 23.41
CA GLU A 409 6.81 6.41 24.03
C GLU A 409 7.93 6.99 23.15
N PHE A 410 7.84 8.30 22.91
CA PHE A 410 8.96 9.18 23.26
C PHE A 410 8.61 9.90 24.56
N LYS A 411 9.32 9.58 25.66
CA LYS A 411 9.24 10.32 26.93
C LYS A 411 9.74 11.77 26.74
N ILE A 412 8.89 12.65 26.22
CA ILE A 412 9.05 14.12 26.25
C ILE A 412 8.05 14.75 27.24
N LYS A 413 7.31 13.95 28.02
CA LYS A 413 6.45 14.46 29.11
C LYS A 413 7.22 15.08 30.29
N GLN A 414 8.56 15.07 30.31
CA GLN A 414 9.29 15.65 31.44
C GLN A 414 9.59 17.14 31.32
N VAL A 415 9.54 17.76 30.14
CA VAL A 415 10.15 19.09 29.98
C VAL A 415 9.15 20.26 30.09
N SER A 416 7.87 20.14 29.68
CA SER A 416 6.79 21.16 29.83
C SER A 416 7.28 22.60 30.05
N SER A 417 8.05 23.11 29.08
CA SER A 417 8.74 24.40 29.16
C SER A 417 8.89 24.99 27.77
N CYS A 418 8.82 26.32 27.68
CA CYS A 418 9.17 27.04 26.47
C CYS A 418 10.60 27.59 26.54
N PHE A 419 11.40 27.29 25.52
CA PHE A 419 12.79 27.70 25.39
C PHE A 419 12.93 28.75 24.29
N LYS A 420 13.72 29.79 24.54
CA LYS A 420 14.16 30.75 23.53
C LYS A 420 15.65 30.53 23.23
N PHE A 421 16.00 30.31 21.97
CA PHE A 421 17.38 30.25 21.51
C PHE A 421 17.75 31.55 20.82
N VAL A 422 18.76 32.24 21.34
CA VAL A 422 19.34 33.45 20.75
C VAL A 422 20.68 33.06 20.15
N ILE A 423 20.71 32.91 18.83
CA ILE A 423 21.88 32.45 18.09
C ILE A 423 22.56 33.66 17.44
N SER A 424 23.82 33.90 17.80
CA SER A 424 24.69 34.86 17.11
C SER A 424 25.56 34.16 16.07
N SER A 425 25.92 34.87 15.00
CA SER A 425 26.92 34.42 14.03
C SER A 425 28.04 35.46 13.97
N PRO A 426 29.32 35.07 13.90
CA PRO A 426 30.43 36.04 13.79
C PRO A 426 30.33 36.90 12.53
N ASN A 427 29.68 36.36 11.49
CA ASN A 427 29.57 36.96 10.16
C ASN A 427 28.30 37.80 9.97
N SER A 428 27.50 38.01 11.02
CA SER A 428 26.27 38.81 10.95
C SER A 428 26.00 39.55 12.26
N PRO A 429 25.79 40.88 12.24
CA PRO A 429 25.40 41.62 13.44
C PRO A 429 23.98 41.28 13.91
N LYS A 430 23.16 40.61 13.07
CA LYS A 430 21.78 40.22 13.41
C LYS A 430 21.77 38.88 14.14
N LYS A 431 21.31 38.89 15.40
CA LYS A 431 20.99 37.67 16.16
C LYS A 431 19.69 37.04 15.65
N ARG A 432 19.64 35.72 15.52
CA ARG A 432 18.42 34.99 15.20
C ARG A 432 17.82 34.41 16.48
N GLU A 433 16.55 34.70 16.71
CA GLU A 433 15.84 34.24 17.88
C GLU A 433 14.82 33.17 17.48
N TRP A 434 14.92 32.01 18.10
CA TRP A 434 14.03 30.88 17.88
C TRP A 434 13.29 30.55 19.18
N ILE A 435 12.03 30.19 19.06
CA ILE A 435 11.22 29.65 20.15
C ILE A 435 11.03 28.16 19.91
N VAL A 436 11.32 27.37 20.94
CA VAL A 436 11.03 25.94 21.04
C VAL A 436 10.06 25.78 22.20
N ASP A 437 8.78 25.78 21.89
CA ASP A 437 7.69 25.71 22.86
C ASP A 437 7.23 24.25 23.00
N LEU A 438 7.73 23.58 24.06
CA LEU A 438 7.36 22.20 24.39
C LEU A 438 6.13 22.14 25.31
N LYS A 439 5.45 23.28 25.55
CA LYS A 439 4.19 23.30 26.30
C LYS A 439 2.98 23.04 25.42
N CYS A 440 3.08 23.28 24.12
CA CYS A 440 2.03 22.97 23.15
C CYS A 440 2.25 21.59 22.51
N SER A 441 1.16 20.99 22.00
CA SER A 441 1.19 19.76 21.22
C SER A 441 0.49 20.03 19.88
N PRO A 442 1.20 19.93 18.74
CA PRO A 442 2.61 19.55 18.64
C PRO A 442 3.56 20.61 19.21
N PRO A 443 4.76 20.23 19.67
CA PRO A 443 5.78 21.20 20.09
C PRO A 443 6.07 22.19 18.96
N PHE A 444 6.06 23.48 19.27
CA PHE A 444 6.27 24.52 18.26
C PHE A 444 7.75 24.89 18.18
N VAL A 445 8.30 24.94 16.96
CA VAL A 445 9.62 25.49 16.68
C VAL A 445 9.49 26.55 15.58
N GLY A 446 9.90 27.78 15.88
CA GLY A 446 9.82 28.87 14.90
C GLY A 446 10.62 30.09 15.32
N LEU A 447 10.71 31.09 14.44
CA LEU A 447 11.33 32.37 14.76
C LEU A 447 10.47 33.14 15.79
N SER A 448 11.10 33.87 16.71
CA SER A 448 10.40 34.54 17.83
C SER A 448 9.34 35.56 17.40
N ASN A 449 9.42 36.07 16.18
CA ASN A 449 8.50 37.04 15.58
C ASN A 449 7.23 36.41 14.97
N ASN A 450 7.16 35.08 14.86
CA ASN A 450 6.06 34.37 14.18
C ASN A 450 4.96 33.83 15.11
N LYS A 451 5.02 34.11 16.42
CA LYS A 451 4.00 33.67 17.39
C LYS A 451 3.78 34.76 18.44
N GLU A 452 2.71 35.55 18.28
CA GLU A 452 2.29 36.50 19.32
C GLU A 452 1.86 35.72 20.58
N ASN A 453 2.33 36.16 21.75
CA ASN A 453 2.00 35.65 23.11
C ASN A 453 2.69 34.38 23.69
N THR A 454 3.83 33.89 23.16
CA THR A 454 4.61 32.87 23.90
C THR A 454 5.71 33.49 24.78
N LYS A 455 5.57 33.41 26.12
CA LYS A 455 6.62 33.82 27.08
C LYS A 455 7.61 32.67 27.34
N PRO A 456 8.90 32.80 26.96
CA PRO A 456 9.89 31.76 27.21
C PRO A 456 10.27 31.70 28.70
N GLU A 457 10.43 30.49 29.22
CA GLU A 457 10.79 30.22 30.62
C GLU A 457 12.30 30.04 30.79
N VAL A 458 12.99 29.70 29.70
CA VAL A 458 14.44 29.57 29.62
C VAL A 458 14.92 30.19 28.31
N THR A 459 15.95 31.03 28.38
CA THR A 459 16.64 31.57 27.20
C THR A 459 18.08 31.03 27.16
N LEU A 460 18.44 30.40 26.04
CA LEU A 460 19.78 29.92 25.72
C LEU A 460 20.40 30.85 24.69
N THR A 461 21.54 31.45 25.00
CA THR A 461 22.29 32.31 24.08
C THR A 461 23.63 31.67 23.75
N LEU A 462 23.90 31.45 22.47
CA LEU A 462 25.14 30.82 22.00
C LEU A 462 25.46 31.22 20.56
N ASP A 463 26.70 31.00 20.17
CA ASP A 463 27.16 31.16 18.79
C ASP A 463 26.74 29.97 17.91
N ASP A 464 26.51 30.23 16.62
CA ASP A 464 26.09 29.22 15.65
C ASP A 464 27.08 28.04 15.54
N GLN A 465 28.39 28.29 15.59
CA GLN A 465 29.41 27.25 15.59
C GLN A 465 29.35 26.39 16.84
N ILE A 466 29.02 27.00 17.98
CA ILE A 466 28.86 26.27 19.26
C ILE A 466 27.61 25.40 19.22
N LEU A 467 26.50 25.90 18.65
CA LEU A 467 25.29 25.10 18.45
C LEU A 467 25.56 23.90 17.54
N ILE A 468 26.27 24.11 16.42
CA ILE A 468 26.67 23.05 15.49
C ILE A 468 27.58 22.03 16.18
N ASN A 469 28.55 22.48 16.98
CA ASN A 469 29.44 21.59 17.72
C ASN A 469 28.71 20.78 18.79
N ILE A 470 27.70 21.35 19.46
CA ILE A 470 26.82 20.63 20.39
C ILE A 470 26.00 19.59 19.62
N ALA A 471 25.36 19.97 18.51
CA ALA A 471 24.53 19.08 17.70
C ALA A 471 25.33 17.91 17.11
N LYS A 472 26.58 18.14 16.71
CA LYS A 472 27.52 17.10 16.23
C LYS A 472 28.13 16.27 17.37
N GLY A 473 27.80 16.56 18.63
CA GLY A 473 28.36 15.88 19.81
C GLY A 473 29.84 16.17 20.08
N LYS A 474 30.43 17.19 19.45
CA LYS A 474 31.85 17.58 19.61
C LYS A 474 32.13 18.29 20.94
N ILE A 475 31.12 18.94 21.52
CA ILE A 475 31.19 19.55 22.86
C ILE A 475 29.90 19.24 23.61
N LYS A 476 29.99 18.87 24.90
CA LYS A 476 28.80 18.67 25.73
C LYS A 476 28.19 20.02 26.13
N PRO A 477 26.86 20.16 26.23
CA PRO A 477 26.21 21.40 26.66
C PRO A 477 26.75 21.96 27.99
N ASP A 478 27.01 21.10 28.98
CA ASP A 478 27.55 21.51 30.28
C ASP A 478 28.96 22.12 30.16
N GLN A 479 29.79 21.56 29.28
CA GLN A 479 31.13 22.08 29.00
C GLN A 479 31.05 23.43 28.29
N ALA A 480 30.12 23.59 27.34
CA ALA A 480 29.89 24.87 26.67
C ALA A 480 29.40 25.95 27.65
N PHE A 481 28.55 25.58 28.62
CA PHE A 481 28.08 26.48 29.68
C PHE A 481 29.22 26.90 30.63
N LEU A 482 30.00 25.94 31.13
CA LEU A 482 31.15 26.21 32.01
C LEU A 482 32.23 27.07 31.33
N GLN A 483 32.45 26.87 30.02
CA GLN A 483 33.36 27.68 29.20
C GLN A 483 32.79 29.06 28.83
N ARG A 484 31.60 29.43 29.32
CA ARG A 484 30.88 30.68 29.00
C ARG A 484 30.56 30.86 27.51
N LYS A 485 30.52 29.76 26.74
CA LYS A 485 30.18 29.72 25.31
C LYS A 485 28.68 29.47 25.06
N LEU A 486 27.99 28.93 26.07
CA LEU A 486 26.54 28.87 26.16
C LEU A 486 26.10 29.62 27.42
N LYS A 487 25.25 30.64 27.26
CA LYS A 487 24.63 31.35 28.38
C LYS A 487 23.20 30.88 28.55
N ILE A 488 22.80 30.56 29.78
CA ILE A 488 21.44 30.15 30.14
C ILE A 488 20.87 31.18 31.12
N SER A 489 19.65 31.65 30.87
CA SER A 489 18.90 32.53 31.78
C SER A 489 17.45 32.08 31.88
N GLY A 490 16.81 32.22 33.04
CA GLY A 490 15.47 31.70 33.31
C GLY A 490 15.49 30.53 34.29
N ASP A 491 14.47 29.66 34.25
CA ASP A 491 14.37 28.52 35.18
C ASP A 491 15.47 27.48 34.91
N PHE A 492 16.47 27.44 35.80
CA PHE A 492 17.63 26.57 35.67
C PHE A 492 17.28 25.07 35.80
N LYS A 493 16.25 24.70 36.58
CA LYS A 493 15.81 23.30 36.68
C LYS A 493 15.20 22.84 35.36
N LYS A 494 14.45 23.71 34.68
CA LYS A 494 13.91 23.44 33.34
C LYS A 494 14.99 23.41 32.27
N ALA A 495 16.02 24.25 32.39
CA ALA A 495 17.18 24.23 31.49
C ALA A 495 17.95 22.90 31.55
N MET A 496 18.09 22.29 32.73
CA MET A 496 18.78 21.01 32.89
C MET A 496 18.04 19.84 32.23
N LYS A 497 16.71 19.90 32.12
CA LYS A 497 15.90 18.89 31.42
C LYS A 497 16.06 18.91 29.90
N LEU A 498 16.53 20.02 29.32
CA LEU A 498 16.84 20.10 27.89
C LEU A 498 17.98 19.14 27.49
N LYS A 499 18.88 18.82 28.44
CA LYS A 499 19.98 17.86 28.25
C LYS A 499 19.47 16.46 27.90
N ASP A 500 18.31 16.07 28.42
CA ASP A 500 17.71 14.76 28.14
C ASP A 500 17.14 14.66 26.71
N ILE A 501 16.83 15.81 26.09
CA ILE A 501 16.33 15.95 24.72
C ILE A 501 17.50 16.07 23.73
N LEU A 502 18.53 16.83 24.08
CA LEU A 502 19.71 17.07 23.24
C LEU A 502 20.81 16.02 23.38
N ASP A 503 20.51 14.85 23.98
CA ASP A 503 21.49 13.76 24.09
C ASP A 503 21.84 13.23 22.68
N PRO A 504 23.08 13.41 22.19
CA PRO A 504 23.47 12.96 20.87
C PRO A 504 23.39 11.43 20.71
N LYS A 505 23.33 10.65 21.81
CA LYS A 505 23.05 9.20 21.74
C LYS A 505 21.59 8.89 21.41
N LYS A 506 20.65 9.78 21.74
CA LYS A 506 19.22 9.68 21.42
C LYS A 506 18.85 10.33 20.08
N LEU A 507 19.70 11.22 19.58
CA LEU A 507 19.56 11.88 18.26
C LEU A 507 20.22 11.11 17.11
N LYS A 508 20.85 9.97 17.40
CA LYS A 508 21.18 8.98 16.36
C LYS A 508 19.93 8.20 16.04
N SER A 509 19.43 8.28 14.80
CA SER A 509 18.48 7.31 14.28
C SER A 509 19.16 5.93 14.37
N ARG A 510 18.73 5.12 15.33
CA ARG A 510 19.08 3.70 15.35
C ARG A 510 18.08 2.99 14.44
N ILE A 511 18.67 2.14 13.60
CA ILE A 511 18.03 1.17 12.70
C ILE A 511 16.97 0.39 13.45
#